data_AF-M6VSF0-F1
#
_entry.id   AF-M6VSF0-F1
#
_cell.length_a   1.000
_cell.length_b   1.000
_cell.length_c   1.000
_cell.angle_alpha   90.00
_cell.angle_beta   90.00
_cell.angle_gamma   90.00
#
_symmetry.space_group_name_H-M   'P 1'
#
loop_
_entity.id
_entity.type
_entity.pdbx_description
1 polymer ?
#
loop_
_entity_poly.entity_id
_entity_poly.type
_entity_poly.pdbx_seq_one_letter_code
_entity_poly.pdbx_strand_id
1 'polypeptide(L)'
;MALFNKEDIQTLAMNVITYDGKLKNFKPEEIIKRFCDFRKTHLIRRFKRLSGLEEEKIERNSELIRFIKEKWNEKVIGIKSKKDFEEKLKASKFKYFEWLCTIPVYRMTIEEVKKCEEAIVEAKTTLARYQGLVKEDKKLTDFMVTELEELQNKWDKV
;
A
#
# COMPACT_ATOMS: atom_id res chain seq x y z
N MET A 1 -38.69 -49.37 -25.65
CA MET A 1 -38.30 -48.18 -26.42
C MET A 1 -38.57 -46.96 -25.54
N ALA A 2 -37.59 -46.54 -24.73
CA ALA A 2 -37.75 -45.42 -23.81
C ALA A 2 -37.59 -44.12 -24.60
N LEU A 3 -38.70 -43.45 -24.88
CA LEU A 3 -38.79 -42.29 -25.78
C LEU A 3 -38.49 -40.94 -25.10
N PHE A 4 -38.14 -40.92 -23.82
CA PHE A 4 -37.86 -39.68 -23.09
C PHE A 4 -36.72 -39.87 -22.10
N ASN A 5 -35.48 -39.66 -22.53
CA ASN A 5 -34.50 -39.10 -21.60
C ASN A 5 -35.00 -37.70 -21.25
N LYS A 6 -35.22 -37.41 -19.96
CA LYS A 6 -35.39 -36.04 -19.48
C LYS A 6 -34.03 -35.35 -19.64
N GLU A 7 -33.71 -34.93 -20.85
CA GLU A 7 -32.57 -34.05 -21.07
C GLU A 7 -32.95 -32.68 -20.51
N ASP A 8 -32.27 -32.29 -19.44
CA ASP A 8 -32.39 -30.95 -18.87
C ASP A 8 -31.63 -29.98 -19.78
N ILE A 9 -32.36 -29.33 -20.69
CA ILE A 9 -31.78 -28.35 -21.62
C ILE A 9 -31.72 -27.00 -20.89
N GLN A 10 -30.74 -26.84 -20.00
CA GLN A 10 -30.47 -25.56 -19.36
C GLN A 10 -29.72 -24.64 -20.32
N THR A 11 -30.26 -23.43 -20.54
CA THR A 11 -29.55 -22.39 -21.29
C THR A 11 -28.98 -21.37 -20.29
N LEU A 12 -27.65 -21.25 -20.25
CA LEU A 12 -26.98 -20.32 -19.37
C LEU A 12 -27.04 -18.89 -19.94
N ALA A 13 -27.83 -18.02 -19.31
CA ALA A 13 -27.85 -16.59 -19.64
C ALA A 13 -27.07 -15.80 -18.59
N MET A 14 -25.88 -15.28 -18.95
CA MET A 14 -25.03 -14.52 -18.04
C MET A 14 -25.33 -13.03 -18.10
N ASN A 15 -26.44 -12.64 -17.48
CA ASN A 15 -26.85 -11.25 -17.38
C ASN A 15 -26.17 -10.57 -16.18
N VAL A 16 -25.46 -9.48 -16.42
CA VAL A 16 -24.72 -8.72 -15.40
C VAL A 16 -25.17 -7.26 -15.41
N ILE A 17 -25.37 -6.69 -14.22
CA ILE A 17 -25.60 -5.25 -14.06
C ILE A 17 -24.24 -4.54 -14.19
N THR A 18 -24.08 -3.70 -15.20
CA THR A 18 -22.87 -2.92 -15.40
C THR A 18 -22.85 -1.66 -14.52
N TYR A 19 -21.67 -1.05 -14.36
CA TYR A 19 -21.47 0.11 -13.48
C TYR A 19 -22.32 1.35 -13.85
N ASP A 20 -22.82 1.39 -15.08
CA ASP A 20 -23.78 2.38 -15.61
C ASP A 20 -25.24 2.03 -15.27
N GLY A 21 -25.47 1.01 -14.43
CA GLY A 21 -26.79 0.55 -13.99
C GLY A 21 -27.56 -0.27 -15.05
N LYS A 22 -26.93 -0.62 -16.18
CA LYS A 22 -27.60 -1.32 -17.28
C LYS A 22 -27.44 -2.84 -17.16
N LEU A 23 -28.50 -3.58 -17.50
CA LEU A 23 -28.41 -5.02 -17.68
C LEU A 23 -27.79 -5.34 -19.04
N LYS A 24 -26.73 -6.15 -19.07
CA LYS A 24 -26.10 -6.64 -20.30
C LYS A 24 -25.82 -8.12 -20.20
N ASN A 25 -25.99 -8.82 -21.32
CA ASN A 25 -25.61 -10.22 -21.46
C ASN A 25 -24.14 -10.29 -21.92
N PHE A 26 -23.35 -11.17 -21.31
CA PHE A 26 -21.94 -11.36 -21.64
C PHE A 26 -21.63 -12.83 -21.91
N LYS A 27 -20.61 -13.10 -22.71
CA LYS A 27 -19.99 -14.42 -22.80
C LYS A 27 -19.14 -14.70 -21.55
N PRO A 28 -18.93 -15.97 -21.17
CA PRO A 28 -18.10 -16.31 -20.01
C PRO A 28 -16.70 -15.68 -20.04
N GLU A 29 -16.03 -15.67 -21.19
CA GLU A 29 -14.69 -15.10 -21.36
C GLU A 29 -14.67 -13.58 -21.12
N GLU A 30 -15.76 -12.90 -21.51
CA GLU A 30 -15.91 -11.46 -21.29
C GLU A 30 -16.07 -11.15 -19.80
N ILE A 31 -16.76 -12.01 -19.06
CA ILE A 31 -16.93 -11.87 -17.61
C ILE A 31 -15.59 -12.04 -16.90
N ILE A 32 -14.83 -13.08 -17.28
CA ILE A 32 -13.49 -13.33 -16.73
C ILE A 32 -12.59 -12.12 -17.02
N LYS A 33 -12.58 -11.62 -18.26
CA LYS A 33 -11.80 -10.44 -18.63
C LYS A 33 -12.19 -9.22 -17.80
N ARG A 34 -13.49 -8.93 -17.65
CA ARG A 34 -13.98 -7.81 -16.83
C ARG A 34 -13.56 -7.93 -15.37
N PHE A 35 -13.60 -9.14 -14.82
CA PHE A 35 -13.13 -9.40 -13.46
C PHE A 35 -11.62 -9.12 -13.34
N CYS A 36 -10.81 -9.60 -14.29
CA CYS A 36 -9.38 -9.33 -14.32
C CYS A 36 -9.06 -7.83 -14.42
N ASP A 37 -9.76 -7.08 -15.29
CA ASP A 37 -9.58 -5.64 -15.45
C ASP A 37 -9.96 -4.86 -14.17
N PHE A 38 -11.07 -5.24 -13.55
CA PHE A 38 -11.50 -4.72 -12.25
C PHE A 38 -10.44 -5.00 -11.17
N ARG A 39 -9.94 -6.23 -11.11
CA ARG A 39 -8.94 -6.66 -10.12
C ARG A 39 -7.63 -5.90 -10.29
N LYS A 40 -7.11 -5.78 -11.53
CA LYS A 40 -5.92 -4.98 -11.85
C LYS A 40 -6.06 -3.53 -11.41
N THR A 41 -7.22 -2.91 -11.66
CA THR A 41 -7.50 -1.54 -11.22
C THR A 41 -7.39 -1.40 -9.69
N HIS A 42 -7.93 -2.36 -8.95
CA HIS A 42 -7.81 -2.38 -7.49
C HIS A 42 -6.39 -2.62 -6.99
N LEU A 43 -5.63 -3.52 -7.62
CA LEU A 43 -4.24 -3.77 -7.27
C LEU A 43 -3.36 -2.53 -7.50
N ILE A 44 -3.55 -1.84 -8.63
CA ILE A 44 -2.84 -0.58 -8.89
C ILE A 44 -3.13 0.45 -7.79
N ARG A 45 -4.41 0.64 -7.42
CA ARG A 45 -4.79 1.57 -6.35
C ARG A 45 -4.16 1.17 -5.00
N ARG A 46 -4.19 -0.13 -4.68
CA ARG A 46 -3.59 -0.68 -3.45
C ARG A 46 -2.09 -0.39 -3.40
N PHE A 47 -1.33 -0.72 -4.44
CA PHE A 47 0.12 -0.55 -4.45
C PHE A 47 0.56 0.91 -4.53
N LYS A 48 -0.22 1.78 -5.19
CA LYS A 48 0.01 3.24 -5.09
C LYS A 48 -0.15 3.75 -3.66
N ARG A 49 -1.21 3.33 -2.95
CA ARG A 49 -1.41 3.69 -1.55
C ARG A 49 -0.28 3.15 -0.66
N LEU A 50 0.09 1.88 -0.82
CA LEU A 50 1.17 1.27 -0.04
C LEU A 50 2.52 1.94 -0.32
N SER A 51 2.81 2.31 -1.57
CA SER A 51 4.00 3.09 -1.92
C SER A 51 4.04 4.42 -1.16
N GLY A 52 2.92 5.16 -1.11
CA GLY A 52 2.84 6.41 -0.37
C GLY A 52 3.10 6.25 1.14
N LEU A 53 2.67 5.14 1.74
CA LEU A 53 2.96 4.85 3.15
C LEU A 53 4.45 4.56 3.38
N GLU A 54 5.12 3.85 2.46
CA GLU A 54 6.57 3.62 2.55
C GLU A 54 7.37 4.91 2.32
N GLU A 55 6.92 5.78 1.40
CA GLU A 55 7.51 7.12 1.20
C GLU A 55 7.42 7.96 2.48
N GLU A 56 6.24 8.03 3.10
CA GLU A 56 6.04 8.74 4.37
C GLU A 56 6.92 8.16 5.48
N LYS A 57 7.04 6.82 5.56
CA LYS A 57 7.92 6.14 6.51
C LYS A 57 9.39 6.50 6.29
N ILE A 58 9.86 6.55 5.04
CA ILE A 58 11.23 6.96 4.70
C ILE A 58 11.47 8.40 5.13
N GLU A 59 10.57 9.31 4.79
CA GLU A 59 10.71 10.73 5.11
C GLU A 59 10.73 10.95 6.63
N ARG A 60 9.77 10.40 7.38
CA ARG A 60 9.68 10.57 8.84
C ARG A 60 10.91 10.05 9.56
N ASN A 61 11.41 8.87 9.18
CA ASN A 61 12.62 8.30 9.77
C ASN A 61 13.86 9.13 9.39
N SER A 62 13.93 9.64 8.16
CA SER A 62 15.04 10.50 7.72
C SER A 62 15.06 11.81 8.50
N GLU A 63 13.90 12.41 8.77
CA GLU A 63 13.79 13.60 9.60
C GLU A 63 14.16 13.34 11.06
N LEU A 64 13.75 12.20 11.64
CA LEU A 64 14.16 11.84 12.99
C LEU A 64 15.69 11.66 13.09
N ILE A 65 16.30 10.99 12.11
CA ILE A 65 17.76 10.85 12.04
C ILE A 65 18.42 12.23 11.97
N ARG A 66 17.93 13.11 11.09
CA ARG A 66 18.45 14.49 10.97
C ARG A 66 18.28 15.26 12.28
N PHE A 67 17.12 15.14 12.93
CA PHE A 67 16.82 15.79 14.20
C PHE A 67 17.82 15.37 15.30
N ILE A 68 18.12 14.07 15.39
CA ILE A 68 19.09 13.55 16.36
C ILE A 68 20.52 13.99 15.99
N LYS A 69 20.91 13.88 14.71
CA LYS A 69 22.26 14.26 14.23
C LYS A 69 22.54 15.75 14.40
N GLU A 70 21.52 16.61 14.27
CA GLU A 70 21.62 18.06 14.52
C GLU A 70 21.53 18.44 16.01
N LYS A 71 21.52 17.45 16.93
CA LYS A 71 21.53 17.64 18.39
C LYS A 71 20.41 18.56 18.89
N TRP A 72 19.20 18.41 18.32
CA TRP A 72 18.07 19.26 18.69
C TRP A 72 17.65 19.09 20.15
N ASN A 73 17.91 17.93 20.76
CA ASN A 73 17.74 17.67 22.20
C ASN A 73 18.55 18.63 23.08
N GLU A 74 19.78 18.96 22.69
CA GLU A 74 20.66 19.89 23.43
C GLU A 74 20.19 21.35 23.25
N LYS A 75 19.64 21.68 22.07
CA LYS A 75 19.15 23.01 21.73
C LYS A 75 17.90 23.42 22.51
N VAL A 76 17.13 22.46 23.05
CA VAL A 76 15.89 22.72 23.80
C VAL A 76 16.13 23.50 25.09
N ILE A 77 17.33 23.42 25.69
CA ILE A 77 17.64 24.07 26.98
C ILE A 77 17.42 25.59 26.93
N GLY A 78 17.62 26.23 25.77
CA GLY A 78 17.40 27.66 25.56
C GLY A 78 16.02 28.05 25.01
N ILE A 79 15.07 27.11 24.94
CA ILE A 79 13.76 27.32 24.32
C ILE A 79 12.72 27.67 25.37
N LYS A 80 11.95 28.74 25.11
CA LYS A 80 11.02 29.31 26.10
C LYS A 80 9.70 28.54 26.20
N SER A 81 9.28 27.90 25.11
CA SER A 81 7.99 27.19 25.04
C SER A 81 7.97 26.17 23.89
N LYS A 82 7.00 25.25 23.90
CA LYS A 82 6.77 24.32 22.78
C LYS A 82 6.57 25.04 21.45
N LYS A 83 5.84 26.16 21.46
CA LYS A 83 5.59 26.96 20.25
C LYS A 83 6.88 27.58 19.69
N ASP A 84 7.75 28.11 20.55
CA ASP A 84 9.09 28.60 20.16
C ASP A 84 9.93 27.45 19.57
N PHE A 85 9.77 26.22 20.10
CA PHE A 85 10.45 25.06 19.52
C PHE A 85 9.96 24.72 18.11
N GLU A 86 8.64 24.67 17.93
CA GLU A 86 7.99 24.37 16.65
C GLU A 86 8.38 25.41 15.58
N GLU A 87 8.41 26.69 15.94
CA GLU A 87 8.85 27.77 15.04
C GLU A 87 10.32 27.60 14.62
N LYS A 88 11.21 27.22 15.54
CA LYS A 88 12.63 26.94 15.23
C LYS A 88 12.82 25.71 14.34
N LEU A 89 12.09 24.62 14.59
CA LEU A 89 12.13 23.44 13.74
C LEU A 89 11.56 23.72 12.34
N LYS A 90 10.47 24.48 12.26
CA LYS A 90 9.90 24.93 10.99
C LYS A 90 10.87 25.82 10.21
N ALA A 91 11.54 26.76 10.88
CA ALA A 91 12.59 27.59 10.26
C ALA A 91 13.78 26.74 9.77
N SER A 92 14.04 25.61 10.43
CA SER A 92 15.07 24.64 10.04
C SER A 92 14.61 23.62 8.99
N LYS A 93 13.42 23.84 8.40
CA LYS A 93 12.84 23.04 7.31
C LYS A 93 12.57 21.57 7.68
N PHE A 94 12.16 21.30 8.93
CA PHE A 94 11.56 20.01 9.26
C PHE A 94 10.09 20.00 8.81
N LYS A 95 9.68 19.01 8.03
CA LYS A 95 8.30 18.80 7.57
C LYS A 95 7.43 18.31 8.72
N TYR A 96 7.94 17.41 9.55
CA TYR A 96 7.22 16.78 10.67
C TYR A 96 7.54 17.48 12.01
N PHE A 97 7.70 18.80 12.00
CA PHE A 97 8.11 19.58 13.18
C PHE A 97 7.17 19.39 14.39
N GLU A 98 5.85 19.34 14.18
CA GLU A 98 4.87 19.14 15.25
C GLU A 98 5.07 17.79 15.96
N TRP A 99 5.32 16.75 15.16
CA TRP A 99 5.61 15.41 15.68
C TRP A 99 6.95 15.40 16.43
N LEU A 100 8.01 15.93 15.81
CA LEU A 100 9.36 15.98 16.39
C LEU A 100 9.39 16.67 17.75
N CYS A 101 8.63 17.76 17.93
CA CYS A 101 8.52 18.46 19.22
C CYS A 101 7.89 17.63 20.34
N THR A 102 7.19 16.55 20.02
CA THR A 102 6.50 15.68 20.99
C THR A 102 7.21 14.37 21.24
N ILE A 103 8.36 14.14 20.60
CA ILE A 103 9.10 12.88 20.70
C ILE A 103 9.73 12.75 22.10
N PRO A 104 9.57 11.58 22.76
CA PRO A 104 10.24 11.31 24.03
C PRO A 104 11.77 11.29 23.93
N VAL A 105 12.47 11.70 24.99
CA VAL A 105 13.95 11.78 25.01
C VAL A 105 14.63 10.44 24.69
N TYR A 106 14.07 9.31 25.14
CA TYR A 106 14.64 7.98 24.86
C TYR A 106 14.62 7.61 23.36
N ARG A 107 13.85 8.32 22.53
CA ARG A 107 13.85 8.17 21.08
C ARG A 107 15.00 8.92 20.40
N MET A 108 15.81 9.66 21.15
CA MET A 108 16.89 10.52 20.66
C MET A 108 18.27 9.89 20.92
N THR A 109 18.39 8.59 20.68
CA THR A 109 19.63 7.82 20.92
C THR A 109 20.28 7.37 19.62
N ILE A 110 21.56 7.01 19.68
CA ILE A 110 22.29 6.42 18.54
C ILE A 110 21.65 5.10 18.11
N GLU A 111 21.12 4.32 19.05
CA GLU A 111 20.42 3.06 18.74
C GLU A 111 19.16 3.32 17.92
N GLU A 112 18.41 4.37 18.25
CA GLU A 112 17.23 4.77 17.48
C GLU A 112 17.58 5.27 16.09
N VAL A 113 18.73 5.95 15.92
CA VAL A 113 19.26 6.28 14.59
C VAL A 113 19.48 5.01 13.76
N LYS A 114 20.13 3.98 14.33
CA LYS A 114 20.36 2.70 13.63
C LYS A 114 19.05 2.02 13.23
N LYS A 115 18.08 1.93 14.15
CA LYS A 115 16.74 1.37 13.87
C LYS A 115 16.04 2.13 12.75
N CYS A 116 16.15 3.46 12.74
CA CYS A 116 15.58 4.29 11.68
C CYS A 116 16.28 4.05 10.33
N GLU A 117 17.61 3.92 10.32
CA GLU A 117 18.40 3.64 9.11
C GLU A 117 18.03 2.27 8.51
N GLU A 118 17.91 1.23 9.35
CA GLU A 118 17.43 -0.11 8.95
C GLU A 118 16.00 -0.03 8.39
N ALA A 119 15.08 0.64 9.10
CA ALA A 119 13.70 0.79 8.66
C ALA A 119 13.59 1.55 7.33
N ILE A 120 14.48 2.50 7.03
CA ILE A 120 14.56 3.19 5.74
C ILE A 120 15.00 2.24 4.63
N VAL A 121 15.99 1.37 4.88
CA VAL A 121 16.47 0.40 3.88
C VAL A 121 15.36 -0.59 3.52
N GLU A 122 14.66 -1.11 4.52
CA GLU A 122 13.50 -2.00 4.32
C GLU A 122 12.37 -1.30 3.57
N ALA A 123 12.04 -0.06 3.96
CA ALA A 123 11.00 0.73 3.32
C ALA A 123 11.34 1.05 1.86
N LYS A 124 12.60 1.39 1.55
CA LYS A 124 13.07 1.61 0.17
C LYS A 124 12.94 0.36 -0.68
N THR A 125 13.29 -0.81 -0.13
CA THR A 125 13.16 -2.10 -0.82
C THR A 125 11.69 -2.41 -1.12
N THR A 126 10.83 -2.19 -0.13
CA THR A 126 9.38 -2.42 -0.24
C THR A 126 8.72 -1.45 -1.22
N LEU A 127 9.09 -0.17 -1.16
CA LEU A 127 8.66 0.86 -2.10
C LEU A 127 9.03 0.51 -3.54
N ALA A 128 10.28 0.11 -3.77
CA ALA A 128 10.75 -0.29 -5.10
C ALA A 128 9.95 -1.48 -5.65
N ARG A 129 9.63 -2.47 -4.79
CA ARG A 129 8.76 -3.59 -5.15
C ARG A 129 7.36 -3.11 -5.57
N TYR A 130 6.71 -2.25 -4.77
CA TYR A 130 5.37 -1.76 -5.08
C TYR A 130 5.33 -0.90 -6.34
N GLN A 131 6.30 0.00 -6.51
CA GLN A 131 6.42 0.80 -7.73
C GLN A 131 6.69 -0.08 -8.95
N GLY A 132 7.49 -1.15 -8.81
CA GLY A 132 7.73 -2.14 -9.87
C GLY A 132 6.46 -2.88 -10.29
N LEU A 133 5.62 -3.29 -9.34
CA LEU A 133 4.34 -3.94 -9.61
C LEU A 133 3.36 -3.03 -10.37
N VAL A 134 3.37 -1.73 -10.09
CA VAL A 134 2.47 -0.77 -10.76
C VAL A 134 2.97 -0.38 -12.16
N LYS A 135 4.29 -0.39 -12.39
CA LYS A 135 4.90 0.03 -13.66
C LYS A 135 4.77 -1.04 -14.75
N GLU A 136 4.82 -2.31 -14.40
CA GLU A 136 4.88 -3.41 -15.37
C GLU A 136 3.62 -4.28 -15.28
N ASP A 137 2.77 -4.24 -16.31
CA ASP A 137 1.51 -5.03 -16.34
C ASP A 137 1.76 -6.53 -16.20
N LYS A 138 2.87 -7.03 -16.74
CA LYS A 138 3.28 -8.43 -16.58
C LYS A 138 3.49 -8.78 -15.10
N LYS A 139 4.28 -8.01 -14.36
CA LYS A 139 4.52 -8.23 -12.92
C LYS A 139 3.24 -8.13 -12.09
N LEU A 140 2.35 -7.21 -12.45
CA LEU A 140 1.04 -7.10 -11.80
C LEU A 140 0.17 -8.32 -12.06
N THR A 141 0.20 -8.85 -13.30
CA THR A 141 -0.53 -10.04 -13.70
C THR A 141 0.02 -11.28 -13.00
N ASP A 142 1.33 -11.46 -12.97
CA ASP A 142 2.00 -12.56 -12.27
C ASP A 142 1.63 -12.54 -10.77
N PHE A 143 1.67 -11.36 -10.13
CA PHE A 143 1.23 -11.20 -8.75
C PHE A 143 -0.25 -11.57 -8.54
N MET A 144 -1.12 -11.15 -9.46
CA MET A 144 -2.55 -11.47 -9.39
C MET A 144 -2.80 -12.98 -9.51
N VAL A 145 -2.05 -13.67 -10.38
CA VAL A 145 -2.13 -15.14 -10.52
C VAL A 145 -1.72 -15.82 -9.23
N THR A 146 -0.59 -15.41 -8.62
CA THR A 146 -0.16 -15.97 -7.33
C THR A 146 -1.20 -15.76 -6.23
N GLU A 147 -1.81 -14.57 -6.11
CA GLU A 147 -2.89 -14.35 -5.13
C GLU A 147 -4.11 -15.26 -5.41
N LEU A 148 -4.44 -15.53 -6.66
CA LEU A 148 -5.55 -16.43 -7.02
C LEU A 148 -5.22 -17.89 -6.71
N GLU A 149 -4.00 -18.34 -6.98
CA GLU A 149 -3.53 -19.69 -6.62
C GLU A 149 -3.52 -19.89 -5.11
N GLU A 150 -3.09 -18.89 -4.33
CA GLU A 150 -3.15 -18.91 -2.87
C GLU A 150 -4.60 -19.05 -2.36
N LEU A 151 -5.54 -18.30 -2.95
CA LEU A 151 -6.95 -18.40 -2.61
C LEU A 151 -7.53 -19.76 -2.98
N GLN A 152 -7.19 -20.27 -4.17
CA GLN A 152 -7.59 -21.61 -4.61
C GLN A 152 -7.11 -22.66 -3.61
N ASN A 153 -5.82 -22.68 -3.28
CA ASN A 153 -5.25 -23.64 -2.32
C ASN A 153 -5.87 -23.54 -0.92
N LYS A 154 -6.33 -22.34 -0.53
CA LYS A 154 -6.95 -22.11 0.78
C LYS A 154 -8.39 -22.60 0.83
N TRP A 155 -9.16 -22.39 -0.24
CA TRP A 155 -10.62 -22.54 -0.25
C TRP A 155 -11.11 -23.75 -1.05
N ASP A 156 -10.41 -24.16 -2.11
CA ASP A 156 -10.73 -25.32 -2.95
C ASP A 156 -10.11 -26.60 -2.39
N LYS A 157 -10.06 -26.74 -1.06
CA LYS A 157 -9.72 -28.03 -0.43
C LYS A 157 -10.79 -29.06 -0.79
N VAL A 158 -10.54 -29.80 -1.88
CA VAL A 158 -11.12 -31.11 -2.15
C VAL A 158 -10.54 -32.11 -1.16
#